data_AF-A0A9Q1CJM2-F1
#
_entry.id   AF-A0A9Q1CJM2-F1
#
_cell.length_a   1.000
_cell.length_b   1.000
_cell.length_c   1.000
_cell.angle_alpha   90.00
_cell.angle_beta   90.00
_cell.angle_gamma   90.00
#
_symmetry.space_group_name_H-M   'P 1'
#
loop_
_entity.id
_entity.type
_entity.pdbx_description
1 polymer ?
#
loop_
_entity_poly.entity_id
_entity_poly.type
_entity_poly.pdbx_seq_one_letter_code
_entity_poly.pdbx_strand_id
1 'polypeptide(L)'
;MPAGSRPLLLLLSFPGSGNTWVRYLIERSTGIYSGSFYHDVGTGNDDSSVWRKSNPCSKTTLVVKSHGWENFDRVKSGGETCKVEGAILIIRNPYGAILAEFNRVKKGKTGTASASQFLTDEWKHFAERHSASWLKTNEKGMKIHNKLVVFYEDLVANTEYELRRMLDFLQVAHNEKRIACLMRDTVGKYKREHKELEINPYSAEINRTIDAKIRAFRESLQSNSNVELPPYESKNPS
;
A
#
# COMPACT_ATOMS: atom_id res chain seq x y z
N MET A 1 22.67 3.55 -1.60
CA MET A 1 23.41 4.77 -1.18
C MET A 1 24.27 4.44 0.03
N PRO A 2 25.22 5.29 0.48
CA PRO A 2 26.02 5.02 1.67
C PRO A 2 25.16 4.74 2.91
N ALA A 3 25.65 3.94 3.85
CA ALA A 3 24.95 3.67 5.11
C ALA A 3 24.67 4.96 5.88
N GLY A 4 23.49 5.09 6.46
CA GLY A 4 23.10 6.29 7.23
C GLY A 4 22.80 7.55 6.40
N SER A 5 22.87 7.49 5.06
CA SER A 5 22.70 8.67 4.19
C SER A 5 21.25 9.14 4.03
N ARG A 6 20.26 8.41 4.55
CA ARG A 6 18.83 8.76 4.46
C ARG A 6 18.10 8.51 5.77
N PRO A 7 17.01 9.24 6.04
CA PRO A 7 16.09 8.86 7.12
C PRO A 7 15.45 7.49 6.84
N LEU A 8 15.09 6.74 7.89
CA LEU A 8 14.26 5.55 7.74
C LEU A 8 12.80 5.95 7.49
N LEU A 9 12.44 6.03 6.22
CA LEU A 9 11.07 6.30 5.76
C LEU A 9 10.38 5.02 5.32
N LEU A 10 9.12 4.88 5.67
CA LEU A 10 8.31 3.71 5.31
C LEU A 10 7.36 4.00 4.17
N LEU A 11 7.12 2.97 3.36
CA LEU A 11 5.97 2.89 2.48
C LEU A 11 5.00 1.93 3.15
N LEU A 12 4.07 2.51 3.92
CA LEU A 12 3.16 1.77 4.79
C LEU A 12 1.78 1.70 4.15
N SER A 13 1.22 0.49 4.05
CA SER A 13 -0.20 0.32 3.77
C SER A 13 -0.67 -1.11 4.00
N PHE A 14 -1.99 -1.28 4.07
CA PHE A 14 -2.60 -2.60 4.01
C PHE A 14 -2.23 -3.31 2.67
N PRO A 15 -1.96 -4.63 2.67
CA PRO A 15 -1.75 -5.39 1.43
C PRO A 15 -2.83 -5.15 0.36
N GLY A 16 -2.48 -5.20 -0.92
CA GLY A 16 -3.44 -4.88 -1.99
C GLY A 16 -3.68 -3.37 -2.24
N SER A 17 -3.06 -2.47 -1.47
CA SER A 17 -3.21 -1.01 -1.64
C SER A 17 -2.23 -0.34 -2.63
N GLY A 18 -1.56 -1.12 -3.48
CA GLY A 18 -0.72 -0.56 -4.55
C GLY A 18 0.76 -0.32 -4.22
N ASN A 19 1.29 -0.85 -3.11
CA ASN A 19 2.72 -0.68 -2.75
C ASN A 19 3.70 -0.97 -3.89
N THR A 20 3.52 -2.08 -4.60
CA THR A 20 4.41 -2.46 -5.70
C THR A 20 4.41 -1.40 -6.81
N TRP A 21 3.24 -0.84 -7.12
CA TRP A 21 3.10 0.21 -8.12
C TRP A 21 3.76 1.50 -7.67
N VAL A 22 3.55 1.92 -6.41
CA VAL A 22 4.21 3.12 -5.87
C VAL A 22 5.74 2.98 -5.86
N ARG A 23 6.26 1.80 -5.48
CA ARG A 23 7.70 1.54 -5.59
C ARG A 23 8.19 1.69 -7.02
N TYR A 24 7.50 1.08 -7.98
CA TYR A 24 7.82 1.24 -9.40
C TYR A 24 7.85 2.72 -9.81
N LEU A 25 6.83 3.50 -9.47
CA LEU A 25 6.76 4.91 -9.83
C LEU A 25 7.94 5.71 -9.24
N ILE A 26 8.23 5.54 -7.96
CA ILE A 26 9.32 6.25 -7.26
C ILE A 26 10.68 5.86 -7.83
N GLU A 27 10.91 4.58 -8.07
CA GLU A 27 12.22 4.12 -8.55
C GLU A 27 12.48 4.51 -9.99
N ARG A 28 11.45 4.47 -10.85
CA ARG A 28 11.60 4.87 -12.26
C ARG A 28 11.80 6.38 -12.40
N SER A 29 11.10 7.18 -11.59
CA SER A 29 11.23 8.63 -11.61
C SER A 29 12.57 9.13 -11.05
N THR A 30 13.14 8.43 -10.06
CA THR A 30 14.39 8.85 -9.38
C THR A 30 15.65 8.12 -9.84
N GLY A 31 15.52 6.86 -10.28
CA GLY A 31 16.64 5.95 -10.46
C GLY A 31 17.25 5.41 -9.16
N ILE A 32 16.58 5.61 -8.01
CA ILE A 32 17.04 5.20 -6.68
C ILE A 32 16.16 4.05 -6.19
N TYR A 33 16.77 2.95 -5.74
CA TYR A 33 16.04 1.79 -5.25
C TYR A 33 15.31 2.02 -3.92
N SER A 34 14.14 1.38 -3.79
CA SER A 34 13.38 1.23 -2.55
C SER A 34 13.71 -0.08 -1.84
N GLY A 35 13.56 -0.11 -0.52
CA GLY A 35 13.74 -1.29 0.32
C GLY A 35 12.45 -2.05 0.58
N SER A 36 12.59 -3.25 1.14
CA SER A 36 11.48 -4.04 1.68
C SER A 36 11.90 -4.80 2.93
N PHE A 37 10.98 -4.90 3.90
CA PHE A 37 11.11 -5.82 5.04
C PHE A 37 11.08 -7.29 4.62
N TYR A 38 10.38 -7.56 3.52
CA TYR A 38 10.06 -8.89 3.08
C TYR A 38 11.02 -9.31 1.98
N HIS A 39 11.26 -10.61 1.86
CA HIS A 39 11.79 -11.18 0.63
C HIS A 39 10.68 -11.14 -0.43
N ASP A 40 10.49 -9.99 -1.05
CA ASP A 40 9.52 -9.80 -2.11
C ASP A 40 10.07 -10.42 -3.41
N VAL A 41 9.85 -11.72 -3.63
CA VAL A 41 10.19 -12.39 -4.90
C VAL A 41 9.19 -11.94 -5.98
N GLY A 42 9.68 -11.37 -7.09
CA GLY A 42 8.89 -11.09 -8.30
C GLY A 42 8.49 -9.63 -8.55
N THR A 43 8.72 -9.25 -9.82
CA THR A 43 8.48 -8.00 -10.57
C THR A 43 9.18 -6.74 -10.03
N GLY A 44 10.50 -6.70 -10.05
CA GLY A 44 11.17 -5.51 -10.59
C GLY A 44 11.17 -5.60 -12.13
N ASN A 45 12.08 -4.92 -12.82
CA ASN A 45 12.12 -4.86 -14.30
C ASN A 45 12.18 -6.22 -15.05
N ASP A 46 12.33 -7.34 -14.36
CA ASP A 46 12.16 -8.72 -14.87
C ASP A 46 11.67 -9.69 -13.78
N ASP A 47 11.26 -10.90 -14.17
CA ASP A 47 10.84 -11.96 -13.24
C ASP A 47 11.98 -12.46 -12.33
N SER A 48 13.23 -12.05 -12.62
CA SER A 48 14.42 -12.25 -11.78
C SER A 48 14.73 -11.08 -10.85
N SER A 49 13.97 -9.98 -10.90
CA SER A 49 14.25 -8.78 -10.15
C SER A 49 13.75 -8.97 -8.73
N VAL A 50 14.67 -9.41 -7.88
CA VAL A 50 14.46 -9.46 -6.44
C VAL A 50 14.41 -8.02 -5.93
N TRP A 51 13.23 -7.58 -5.51
CA TRP A 51 13.15 -6.45 -4.58
C TRP A 51 13.91 -6.87 -3.33
N ARG A 52 15.19 -6.46 -3.25
CA ARG A 52 16.10 -6.97 -2.22
C ARG A 52 15.50 -6.64 -0.86
N LYS A 53 15.36 -7.67 -0.02
CA LYS A 53 15.22 -7.46 1.41
C LYS A 53 16.37 -6.57 1.83
N SER A 54 16.05 -5.38 2.29
CA SER A 54 17.02 -4.41 2.78
C SER A 54 17.08 -4.53 4.29
N ASN A 55 18.24 -4.35 4.91
CA ASN A 55 18.26 -4.01 6.33
C ASN A 55 17.74 -2.56 6.46
N PRO A 56 16.53 -2.30 6.98
CA PRO A 56 15.98 -0.94 7.07
C PRO A 56 16.84 -0.05 7.96
N CYS A 57 17.50 -0.63 8.97
CA CYS A 57 18.40 0.11 9.86
C CYS A 57 19.69 0.58 9.15
N SER A 58 20.03 0.01 7.98
CA SER A 58 21.17 0.50 7.17
C SER A 58 20.93 1.88 6.58
N LYS A 59 19.66 2.33 6.46
CA LYS A 59 19.32 3.67 5.98
C LYS A 59 19.90 3.99 4.58
N THR A 60 19.89 3.00 3.68
CA THR A 60 20.52 3.07 2.34
C THR A 60 19.55 3.21 1.17
N THR A 61 18.25 3.05 1.42
CA THR A 61 17.16 3.05 0.43
C THR A 61 16.27 4.28 0.60
N LEU A 62 15.55 4.67 -0.45
CA LEU A 62 14.73 5.88 -0.42
C LEU A 62 13.51 5.75 0.49
N VAL A 63 12.87 4.58 0.49
CA VAL A 63 11.70 4.24 1.30
C VAL A 63 11.64 2.73 1.48
N VAL A 64 11.09 2.23 2.59
CA VAL A 64 11.02 0.79 2.89
C VAL A 64 9.56 0.32 2.96
N LYS A 65 9.18 -0.60 2.08
CA LYS A 65 7.82 -1.19 2.08
C LYS A 65 7.56 -2.01 3.35
N SER A 66 6.44 -1.72 4.01
CA SER A 66 5.95 -2.42 5.20
C SER A 66 4.41 -2.53 5.22
N HIS A 67 3.87 -3.60 5.81
CA HIS A 67 2.43 -3.75 6.05
C HIS A 67 2.02 -3.51 7.51
N GLY A 68 2.98 -3.06 8.32
CA GLY A 68 2.85 -2.86 9.77
C GLY A 68 3.67 -3.86 10.57
N TRP A 69 3.98 -3.51 11.82
CA TRP A 69 4.66 -4.35 12.79
C TRP A 69 4.24 -3.94 14.21
N GLU A 70 4.78 -4.60 15.23
CA GLU A 70 4.30 -4.47 16.61
C GLU A 70 4.46 -3.04 17.16
N ASN A 71 5.60 -2.38 16.92
CA ASN A 71 5.93 -1.06 17.46
C ASN A 71 6.01 0.03 16.38
N PHE A 72 4.98 0.85 16.19
CA PHE A 72 4.84 1.79 15.06
C PHE A 72 5.97 2.82 14.86
N ASP A 73 6.84 3.05 15.86
CA ASP A 73 7.93 4.02 15.83
C ASP A 73 9.33 3.37 15.74
N ARG A 74 9.44 2.04 15.88
CA ARG A 74 10.73 1.34 15.95
C ARG A 74 10.72 0.00 15.23
N VAL A 75 11.70 -0.20 14.40
CA VAL A 75 11.90 -1.40 13.60
C VAL A 75 13.05 -2.22 14.16
N LYS A 76 12.86 -3.55 14.24
CA LYS A 76 13.94 -4.49 14.54
C LYS A 76 14.42 -5.18 13.26
N SER A 77 15.72 -5.15 12.98
CA SER A 77 16.32 -5.83 11.83
C SER A 77 17.81 -6.07 12.06
N GLY A 78 18.28 -7.29 11.76
CA GLY A 78 19.71 -7.62 11.87
C GLY A 78 20.29 -7.50 13.29
N GLY A 79 19.47 -7.67 14.33
CA GLY A 79 19.89 -7.46 15.73
C GLY A 79 19.81 -6.00 16.20
N GLU A 80 19.52 -5.06 15.31
CA GLU A 80 19.42 -3.63 15.62
C GLU A 80 17.97 -3.20 15.83
N THR A 81 17.76 -2.13 16.61
CA THR A 81 16.48 -1.44 16.71
C THR A 81 16.64 0.01 16.23
N CYS A 82 16.07 0.33 15.06
CA CYS A 82 16.13 1.68 14.48
C CYS A 82 14.78 2.40 14.58
N LYS A 83 14.83 3.71 14.77
CA LYS A 83 13.66 4.58 14.82
C LYS A 83 13.12 4.83 13.41
N VAL A 84 11.80 4.77 13.25
CA VAL A 84 11.09 5.21 12.04
C VAL A 84 10.98 6.73 12.08
N GLU A 85 11.46 7.37 11.02
CA GLU A 85 11.55 8.84 10.92
C GLU A 85 10.40 9.45 10.12
N GLY A 86 9.66 8.63 9.38
CA GLY A 86 8.42 9.03 8.73
C GLY A 86 7.82 7.93 7.86
N ALA A 87 6.66 8.21 7.25
CA ALA A 87 6.00 7.27 6.37
C ALA A 87 5.18 7.94 5.26
N ILE A 88 5.23 7.37 4.06
CA ILE A 88 4.16 7.50 3.08
C ILE A 88 3.12 6.43 3.44
N LEU A 89 1.93 6.87 3.85
CA LEU A 89 0.79 6.02 4.19
C LEU A 89 -0.16 5.96 2.99
N ILE A 90 -0.24 4.81 2.32
CA ILE A 90 -1.23 4.60 1.25
C ILE A 90 -2.52 4.05 1.86
N ILE A 91 -3.63 4.74 1.62
CA ILE A 91 -4.96 4.30 2.05
C ILE A 91 -5.78 4.02 0.79
N ARG A 92 -6.26 2.79 0.64
CA ARG A 92 -7.15 2.36 -0.45
C ARG A 92 -8.51 1.98 0.11
N ASN A 93 -9.57 2.09 -0.69
CA ASN A 93 -10.87 1.53 -0.37
C ASN A 93 -10.71 0.04 0.06
N PRO A 94 -11.16 -0.34 1.27
CA PRO A 94 -10.95 -1.68 1.80
C PRO A 94 -11.63 -2.77 0.98
N TYR A 95 -12.76 -2.49 0.30
CA TYR A 95 -13.38 -3.45 -0.61
C TYR A 95 -12.38 -3.87 -1.69
N GLY A 96 -11.84 -2.89 -2.42
CA GLY A 96 -10.87 -3.12 -3.48
C GLY A 96 -9.55 -3.69 -2.97
N ALA A 97 -9.07 -3.25 -1.81
CA ALA A 97 -7.80 -3.72 -1.24
C ALA A 97 -7.88 -5.18 -0.74
N ILE A 98 -8.94 -5.55 -0.03
CA ILE A 98 -9.15 -6.91 0.48
C ILE A 98 -9.33 -7.90 -0.67
N LEU A 99 -10.12 -7.53 -1.68
CA LEU A 99 -10.29 -8.35 -2.88
C LEU A 99 -8.96 -8.54 -3.62
N ALA A 100 -8.20 -7.45 -3.79
CA ALA A 100 -6.87 -7.48 -4.40
C ALA A 100 -5.89 -8.38 -3.63
N GLU A 101 -6.02 -8.48 -2.31
CA GLU A 101 -5.19 -9.32 -1.46
C GLU A 101 -5.63 -10.78 -1.47
N PHE A 102 -6.93 -11.07 -1.46
CA PHE A 102 -7.44 -12.44 -1.60
C PHE A 102 -7.02 -13.06 -2.94
N ASN A 103 -7.16 -12.30 -4.03
CA ASN A 103 -6.65 -12.69 -5.35
C ASN A 103 -5.14 -13.01 -5.31
N ARG A 104 -4.35 -12.17 -4.62
CA ARG A 104 -2.92 -12.40 -4.43
C ARG A 104 -2.61 -13.70 -3.70
N VAL A 105 -3.34 -13.97 -2.62
CA VAL A 105 -3.17 -15.18 -1.80
C VAL A 105 -3.56 -16.43 -2.60
N LYS A 106 -4.63 -16.37 -3.39
CA LYS A 106 -5.14 -17.53 -4.14
C LYS A 106 -4.35 -17.87 -5.40
N LYS A 107 -3.86 -16.87 -6.13
CA LYS A 107 -3.29 -17.07 -7.48
C LYS A 107 -1.98 -16.32 -7.73
N GLY A 108 -1.37 -15.76 -6.68
CA GLY A 108 -0.15 -14.98 -6.80
C GLY A 108 -0.41 -13.52 -7.22
N LYS A 109 0.67 -12.73 -7.36
CA LYS A 109 0.60 -11.25 -7.45
C LYS A 109 -0.26 -10.68 -8.57
N THR A 110 -0.43 -11.41 -9.67
CA THR A 110 -1.17 -11.00 -10.87
C THR A 110 -2.42 -11.84 -11.15
N GLY A 111 -2.66 -12.92 -10.41
CA GLY A 111 -3.78 -13.83 -10.66
C GLY A 111 -5.09 -13.40 -9.98
N THR A 112 -6.21 -13.91 -10.50
CA THR A 112 -7.57 -13.68 -9.97
C THR A 112 -8.19 -15.00 -9.50
N ALA A 113 -8.78 -15.03 -8.31
CA ALA A 113 -9.56 -16.16 -7.82
C ALA A 113 -10.79 -16.42 -8.71
N SER A 114 -11.24 -17.67 -8.82
CA SER A 114 -12.46 -17.98 -9.57
C SER A 114 -13.70 -17.52 -8.81
N ALA A 115 -14.79 -17.22 -9.52
CA ALA A 115 -16.05 -16.75 -8.94
C ALA A 115 -16.52 -17.63 -7.75
N SER A 116 -16.47 -18.95 -7.91
CA SER A 116 -16.83 -19.92 -6.87
C SER A 116 -16.07 -19.75 -5.54
N GLN A 117 -14.85 -19.22 -5.54
CA GLN A 117 -14.07 -19.05 -4.31
C GLN A 117 -14.63 -17.92 -3.43
N PHE A 118 -15.32 -16.94 -4.03
CA PHE A 118 -15.97 -15.85 -3.30
C PHE A 118 -17.31 -16.24 -2.67
N LEU A 119 -17.83 -17.42 -2.98
CA LEU A 119 -19.07 -17.96 -2.38
C LEU A 119 -18.80 -18.81 -1.13
N THR A 120 -17.54 -18.96 -0.74
CA THR A 120 -17.13 -19.85 0.37
C THR A 120 -17.03 -19.09 1.69
N ASP A 121 -17.18 -19.82 2.80
CA ASP A 121 -16.90 -19.30 4.14
C ASP A 121 -15.46 -18.79 4.26
N GLU A 122 -14.52 -19.34 3.49
CA GLU A 122 -13.13 -18.88 3.47
C GLU A 122 -13.05 -17.40 3.09
N TRP A 123 -13.77 -16.96 2.05
CA TRP A 123 -13.80 -15.56 1.65
C TRP A 123 -14.43 -14.68 2.73
N LYS A 124 -15.53 -15.12 3.35
CA LYS A 124 -16.18 -14.38 4.44
C LYS A 124 -15.23 -14.16 5.62
N HIS A 125 -14.61 -15.22 6.14
CA HIS A 125 -13.62 -15.11 7.22
C HIS A 125 -12.38 -14.32 6.81
N PHE A 126 -11.98 -14.40 5.53
CA PHE A 126 -10.89 -13.61 5.00
C PHE A 126 -11.23 -12.13 5.03
N ALA A 127 -12.39 -11.74 4.52
CA ALA A 127 -12.84 -10.36 4.46
C ALA A 127 -12.99 -9.76 5.87
N GLU A 128 -13.56 -10.50 6.82
CA GLU A 128 -13.67 -10.08 8.21
C GLU A 128 -12.30 -9.79 8.83
N ARG A 129 -11.38 -10.77 8.82
CA ARG A 129 -10.04 -10.60 9.41
C ARG A 129 -9.25 -9.48 8.74
N HIS A 130 -9.32 -9.38 7.41
CA HIS A 130 -8.55 -8.39 6.67
C HIS A 130 -9.15 -6.98 6.76
N SER A 131 -10.46 -6.84 6.95
CA SER A 131 -11.07 -5.54 7.27
C SER A 131 -10.57 -5.01 8.63
N ALA A 132 -10.45 -5.88 9.64
CA ALA A 132 -9.87 -5.52 10.93
C ALA A 132 -8.38 -5.17 10.80
N SER A 133 -7.63 -5.90 9.97
CA SER A 133 -6.22 -5.58 9.67
C SER A 133 -6.08 -4.25 8.92
N TRP A 134 -6.97 -3.94 7.98
CA TRP A 134 -6.97 -2.68 7.25
C TRP A 134 -7.14 -1.49 8.21
N LEU A 135 -8.13 -1.56 9.11
CA LEU A 135 -8.34 -0.54 10.15
C LEU A 135 -7.08 -0.36 10.99
N LYS A 136 -6.56 -1.46 11.56
CA LYS A 136 -5.38 -1.44 12.42
C LYS A 136 -4.14 -0.86 11.73
N THR A 137 -3.90 -1.22 10.47
CA THR A 137 -2.75 -0.71 9.72
C THR A 137 -2.87 0.80 9.48
N ASN A 138 -4.05 1.28 9.12
CA ASN A 138 -4.26 2.70 8.85
C ASN A 138 -4.20 3.53 10.14
N GLU A 139 -4.84 3.09 11.23
CA GLU A 139 -4.74 3.75 12.54
C GLU A 139 -3.29 3.83 13.02
N LYS A 140 -2.51 2.76 12.86
CA LYS A 140 -1.06 2.78 13.18
C LYS A 140 -0.30 3.77 12.32
N GLY A 141 -0.58 3.82 11.02
CA GLY A 141 0.03 4.80 10.12
C GLY A 141 -0.29 6.23 10.53
N MET A 142 -1.52 6.50 10.95
CA MET A 142 -1.94 7.83 11.41
C MET A 142 -1.21 8.28 12.68
N LYS A 143 -0.74 7.36 13.53
CA LYS A 143 0.08 7.68 14.71
C LYS A 143 1.51 8.11 14.38
N ILE A 144 1.98 7.89 13.15
CA ILE A 144 3.29 8.38 12.72
C ILE A 144 3.20 9.91 12.55
N HIS A 145 4.06 10.64 13.25
CA HIS A 145 4.03 12.11 13.24
C HIS A 145 4.37 12.68 11.85
N ASN A 146 5.57 12.35 11.34
CA ASN A 146 6.01 12.76 10.01
C ASN A 146 5.44 11.80 8.95
N LYS A 147 4.30 12.13 8.37
CA LYS A 147 3.64 11.28 7.37
C LYS A 147 3.07 12.05 6.19
N LEU A 148 3.08 11.42 5.03
CA LEU A 148 2.31 11.81 3.85
C LEU A 148 1.20 10.78 3.65
N VAL A 149 -0.06 11.23 3.67
CA VAL A 149 -1.21 10.38 3.31
C VAL A 149 -1.45 10.49 1.80
N VAL A 150 -1.53 9.34 1.14
CA VAL A 150 -1.84 9.19 -0.29
C VAL A 150 -3.04 8.26 -0.40
N PHE A 151 -4.16 8.76 -0.95
CA PHE A 151 -5.26 7.88 -1.31
C PHE A 151 -4.93 7.17 -2.62
N TYR A 152 -5.13 5.86 -2.66
CA TYR A 152 -4.85 5.08 -3.86
C TYR A 152 -5.68 5.57 -5.05
N GLU A 153 -6.92 5.94 -4.80
CA GLU A 153 -7.87 6.44 -5.77
C GLU A 153 -7.39 7.76 -6.40
N ASP A 154 -6.81 8.67 -5.60
CA ASP A 154 -6.19 9.90 -6.10
C ASP A 154 -4.93 9.62 -6.91
N LEU A 155 -4.12 8.64 -6.48
CA LEU A 155 -2.94 8.20 -7.22
C LEU A 155 -3.32 7.60 -8.58
N VAL A 156 -4.45 6.90 -8.68
CA VAL A 156 -4.99 6.40 -9.95
C VAL A 156 -5.52 7.56 -10.81
N ALA A 157 -6.25 8.49 -10.22
CA ALA A 157 -6.86 9.61 -10.93
C ALA A 157 -5.84 10.61 -11.46
N ASN A 158 -4.78 10.88 -10.70
CA ASN A 158 -3.73 11.84 -11.04
C ASN A 158 -2.34 11.36 -10.58
N THR A 159 -1.83 10.35 -11.29
CA THR A 159 -0.57 9.68 -10.96
C THR A 159 0.62 10.62 -10.90
N GLU A 160 0.74 11.57 -11.83
CA GLU A 160 1.88 12.49 -11.85
C GLU A 160 1.89 13.41 -10.62
N TYR A 161 0.73 13.97 -10.26
CA TYR A 161 0.59 14.86 -9.11
C TYR A 161 0.96 14.15 -7.80
N GLU A 162 0.38 12.97 -7.56
CA GLU A 162 0.67 12.20 -6.34
C GLU A 162 2.12 11.69 -6.31
N LEU A 163 2.70 11.34 -7.47
CA LEU A 163 4.12 11.01 -7.57
C LEU A 163 4.99 12.19 -7.13
N ARG A 164 4.73 13.41 -7.62
CA ARG A 164 5.49 14.61 -7.24
C ARG A 164 5.36 14.90 -5.74
N ARG A 165 4.16 14.83 -5.16
CA ARG A 165 3.95 14.94 -3.71
C ARG A 165 4.80 13.93 -2.92
N MET A 166 4.89 12.69 -3.38
CA MET A 166 5.75 11.68 -2.76
C MET A 166 7.23 12.03 -2.89
N LEU A 167 7.69 12.52 -4.04
CA LEU A 167 9.09 12.92 -4.24
C LEU A 167 9.49 14.11 -3.36
N ASP A 168 8.60 15.10 -3.22
CA ASP A 168 8.78 16.24 -2.32
C ASP A 168 8.92 15.77 -0.87
N PHE A 169 8.04 14.88 -0.41
CA PHE A 169 8.13 14.29 0.93
C PHE A 169 9.44 13.49 1.14
N LEU A 170 9.90 12.79 0.12
CA LEU A 170 11.15 12.03 0.13
C LEU A 170 12.40 12.92 -0.03
N GLN A 171 12.22 14.22 -0.24
CA GLN A 171 13.29 15.20 -0.48
C GLN A 171 14.21 14.77 -1.63
N VAL A 172 13.60 14.42 -2.76
CA VAL A 172 14.31 14.09 -4.00
C VAL A 172 13.93 15.08 -5.09
N ALA A 173 14.95 15.68 -5.71
CA ALA A 173 14.74 16.59 -6.82
C ALA A 173 13.99 15.91 -7.97
N HIS A 174 13.03 16.64 -8.54
CA HIS A 174 12.28 16.17 -9.69
C HIS A 174 13.17 16.08 -10.92
N ASN A 175 13.24 14.88 -11.52
CA ASN A 175 13.86 14.68 -12.82
C ASN A 175 12.77 14.67 -13.89
N GLU A 176 12.52 15.85 -14.47
CA GLU A 176 11.44 16.04 -15.45
C GLU A 176 11.52 15.09 -16.64
N LYS A 177 12.74 14.77 -17.10
CA LYS A 177 12.92 13.80 -18.20
C LYS A 177 12.48 12.39 -17.80
N ARG A 178 12.81 11.95 -16.57
CA ARG A 178 12.40 10.63 -16.06
C ARG A 178 10.90 10.57 -15.77
N ILE A 179 10.34 11.64 -15.19
CA ILE A 179 8.90 11.74 -14.92
C ILE A 179 8.13 11.69 -16.24
N ALA A 180 8.50 12.51 -17.23
CA ALA A 180 7.86 12.51 -18.55
C ALA A 180 7.99 11.14 -19.27
N CYS A 181 9.12 10.45 -19.11
CA CYS A 181 9.30 9.09 -19.64
C CYS A 181 8.37 8.09 -18.94
N LEU A 182 8.31 8.12 -17.60
CA LEU A 182 7.43 7.27 -16.80
C LEU A 182 5.95 7.51 -17.11
N MET A 183 5.53 8.75 -17.40
CA MET A 183 4.12 9.04 -17.73
C MET A 183 3.64 8.39 -19.03
N ARG A 184 4.56 7.95 -19.90
CA ARG A 184 4.23 7.17 -21.11
C ARG A 184 3.96 5.70 -20.83
N ASP A 185 4.41 5.19 -19.69
CA ASP A 185 4.21 3.82 -19.22
C ASP A 185 4.09 3.85 -17.68
N THR A 186 2.99 4.40 -17.18
CA THR A 186 2.77 4.56 -15.73
C THR A 186 2.56 3.22 -15.03
N VAL A 187 2.25 2.16 -15.79
CA VAL A 187 1.77 0.90 -15.24
C VAL A 187 2.81 -0.22 -15.39
N GLY A 188 3.68 -0.18 -16.39
CA GLY A 188 4.62 -1.25 -16.69
C GLY A 188 3.92 -2.62 -16.78
N LYS A 189 4.59 -3.67 -16.26
CA LYS A 189 4.03 -5.03 -16.13
C LYS A 189 3.14 -5.22 -14.90
N TYR A 190 2.79 -4.15 -14.19
CA TYR A 190 2.10 -4.21 -12.89
C TYR A 190 0.58 -4.07 -13.00
N LYS A 191 0.06 -3.85 -14.23
CA LYS A 191 -1.38 -3.82 -14.48
C LYS A 191 -1.92 -5.23 -14.26
N ARG A 192 -2.77 -5.40 -13.26
CA ARG A 192 -3.67 -6.55 -13.22
C ARG A 192 -4.72 -6.31 -14.28
N GLU A 193 -4.96 -7.29 -15.15
CA GLU A 193 -6.19 -7.27 -15.94
C GLU A 193 -7.35 -7.31 -14.95
N HIS A 194 -8.11 -6.22 -14.90
CA HIS A 194 -9.32 -6.15 -14.10
C HIS A 194 -10.36 -6.99 -14.81
N LYS A 195 -10.39 -8.30 -14.52
CA LYS A 195 -11.54 -9.12 -14.88
C LYS A 195 -12.66 -8.71 -13.95
N GLU A 196 -13.72 -8.14 -14.53
CA GLU A 196 -14.98 -8.01 -13.80
C GLU A 196 -15.37 -9.39 -13.29
N LEU A 197 -15.61 -9.47 -11.99
CA LEU A 197 -16.13 -10.69 -11.40
C LEU A 197 -17.56 -10.85 -11.91
N GLU A 198 -17.87 -12.02 -12.46
CA GLU A 198 -19.23 -12.37 -12.91
C GLU A 198 -20.25 -12.36 -11.76
N ILE A 199 -19.78 -12.38 -10.51
CA ILE A 199 -20.59 -12.33 -9.30
C ILE A 199 -20.12 -11.20 -8.38
N ASN A 200 -21.06 -10.60 -7.64
CA ASN A 200 -20.71 -9.71 -6.53
C ASN A 200 -20.13 -10.54 -5.38
N PRO A 201 -18.85 -10.37 -5.00
CA PRO A 201 -18.26 -11.16 -3.93
C PRO A 201 -18.73 -10.70 -2.54
N TYR A 202 -19.39 -9.55 -2.40
CA TYR A 202 -19.74 -8.99 -1.10
C TYR A 202 -21.21 -9.23 -0.74
N SER A 203 -21.45 -10.17 0.18
CA SER A 203 -22.75 -10.34 0.81
C SER A 203 -23.08 -9.16 1.75
N ALA A 204 -24.35 -9.00 2.11
CA ALA A 204 -24.79 -7.96 3.06
C ALA A 204 -24.03 -8.04 4.41
N GLU A 205 -23.71 -9.25 4.87
CA GLU A 205 -22.91 -9.43 6.08
C GLU A 205 -21.46 -8.95 5.92
N ILE A 206 -20.82 -9.26 4.79
CA ILE A 206 -19.47 -8.77 4.49
C ILE A 206 -19.47 -7.23 4.37
N ASN A 207 -20.48 -6.66 3.72
CA ASN A 207 -20.65 -5.21 3.62
C ASN A 207 -20.75 -4.57 5.01
N ARG A 208 -21.63 -5.08 5.88
CA ARG A 208 -21.77 -4.57 7.25
C ARG A 208 -20.45 -4.60 8.02
N THR A 209 -19.69 -5.68 7.89
CA THR A 209 -18.39 -5.82 8.56
C THR A 209 -17.37 -4.82 8.04
N ILE A 210 -17.23 -4.67 6.72
CA ILE A 210 -16.28 -3.72 6.11
C ILE A 210 -16.70 -2.28 6.42
N ASP A 211 -17.97 -1.93 6.24
CA ASP A 211 -18.50 -0.59 6.51
C ASP A 211 -18.38 -0.19 7.98
N ALA A 212 -18.50 -1.14 8.91
CA ALA A 212 -18.22 -0.88 10.33
C ALA A 212 -16.75 -0.47 10.55
N LYS A 213 -15.79 -1.08 9.85
CA LYS A 213 -14.37 -0.70 9.94
C LYS A 213 -14.07 0.63 9.26
N ILE A 214 -14.74 0.95 8.14
CA ILE A 214 -14.62 2.26 7.48
C ILE A 214 -15.11 3.37 8.41
N ARG A 215 -16.30 3.20 9.02
CA ARG A 215 -16.86 4.17 9.97
C ARG A 215 -15.98 4.37 11.19
N ALA A 216 -15.51 3.29 11.80
CA ALA A 216 -14.58 3.36 12.93
C ALA A 216 -13.28 4.11 12.56
N PHE A 217 -12.74 3.87 11.36
CA PHE A 217 -11.56 4.62 10.91
C PHE A 217 -11.89 6.10 10.72
N ARG A 218 -13.02 6.44 10.09
CA ARG A 218 -13.43 7.83 9.90
C ARG A 218 -13.59 8.57 11.24
N GLU A 219 -14.21 7.95 12.23
CA GLU A 219 -14.32 8.50 13.59
C GLU A 219 -12.94 8.74 14.23
N SER A 220 -12.00 7.80 14.03
CA SER A 220 -10.62 7.96 14.51
C SER A 220 -9.88 9.13 13.85
N LEU A 221 -10.22 9.45 12.60
CA LEU A 221 -9.63 10.57 11.85
C LEU A 221 -10.16 11.91 12.34
N GLN A 222 -11.47 12.03 12.53
CA GLN A 222 -12.12 13.27 13.02
C GLN A 222 -11.59 13.72 14.39
N SER A 223 -11.17 12.77 15.22
CA SER A 223 -10.63 13.04 16.55
C SER A 223 -9.14 13.39 16.56
N ASN A 224 -8.38 13.09 15.50
CA ASN A 224 -6.91 13.10 15.55
C ASN A 224 -6.21 13.67 14.29
N SER A 225 -6.95 14.09 13.25
CA SER A 225 -6.36 14.58 11.99
C SER A 225 -7.33 15.39 11.15
N ASN A 226 -6.81 16.24 10.26
CA ASN A 226 -7.60 16.93 9.23
C ASN A 226 -7.75 16.11 7.94
N VAL A 227 -7.54 14.79 8.01
CA VAL A 227 -7.64 13.91 6.83
C VAL A 227 -9.09 13.47 6.69
N GLU A 228 -9.70 13.81 5.56
CA GLU A 228 -11.04 13.35 5.22
C GLU A 228 -10.96 12.03 4.46
N LEU A 229 -11.62 10.99 4.97
CA LEU A 229 -11.69 9.70 4.30
C LEU A 229 -12.76 9.77 3.20
N PRO A 230 -12.44 9.38 1.95
CA PRO A 230 -13.45 9.31 0.89
C PRO A 230 -14.64 8.40 1.28
N PRO A 231 -15.80 8.54 0.59
CA PRO A 231 -17.00 7.77 0.91
C PRO A 231 -16.86 6.32 0.44
N TYR A 232 -16.12 5.52 1.21
CA TYR A 232 -15.79 4.14 0.88
C TYR A 232 -16.87 3.12 1.25
N GLU A 233 -17.86 3.51 2.06
CA GLU A 233 -18.96 2.63 2.43
C GLU A 233 -19.74 2.12 1.22
N SER A 234 -20.32 0.93 1.37
CA SER A 234 -21.19 0.37 0.35
C SER A 234 -22.40 1.29 0.10
N LYS A 235 -22.77 1.49 -1.17
CA LYS A 235 -23.83 2.43 -1.55
C LYS A 235 -25.26 1.96 -1.22
N ASN A 236 -25.44 0.81 -0.57
CA ASN A 236 -26.73 0.30 -0.11
C ASN A 236 -26.50 -0.74 1.01
N PRO A 237 -26.37 -0.31 2.28
CA PRO A 237 -26.40 -1.24 3.40
C PRO A 237 -27.86 -1.67 3.62
N SER A 238 -28.29 -2.73 2.92
CA SER A 238 -29.55 -3.42 3.19
C SER A 238 -29.54 -4.06 4.57
#